data_AF-A0A919MQN7-F1
#
_entry.id   AF-A0A919MQN7-F1
#
_cell.length_a   1.000
_cell.length_b   1.000
_cell.length_c   1.000
_cell.angle_alpha   90.00
_cell.angle_beta   90.00
_cell.angle_gamma   90.00
#
_symmetry.space_group_name_H-M   'P 1'
#
loop_
_entity.id
_entity.type
_entity.pdbx_description
1 polymer ?
#
loop_
_entity_poly.entity_id
_entity_poly.type
_entity_poly.pdbx_seq_one_letter_code
_entity_poly.pdbx_strand_id
1 'polypeptide(L)'
;MRLSTVPGVLLTAAVATASLAAPAPAGAAVPAALRAAPATASCHPAGVTAADTAIAQRLRPAMTGRRLGRSVNGYTISCARAIVEQVKRRGLPVRAAVIAVTTAITESTLHNYTVAVDHDSLGLFQQRPSMGWGWPEQLLDPRFATDAFLDKMIRLHPGDGWAAGDIGQISQRVQVSRYPAAYAPEANDARLIVAQLWSGPAAAPPPARPGPGGKKAGPFGTTLLKTVPGFPAALDQRHQVLLADWNGDGESDLVVVQPSGTVTGKTEVRVVNGAYDFQHLLLNTATALPATDTPPDFAVADWNADGRPDLLVIQRPGPAGGRTVVKILDGASYLQRTLLETATALGPADACHAFSVAEWNADGHPDLVVVRRCGTASGKTEVRVLDGASNFQRYLQESVTALGRAGADHSFAVADWNGDLYPDLVVLRRSGAKSERTVLQVLNGATRFRSFLVKNSVAPVSTDARHSLAVTDWNQDGRFDLVVVQKWGTAGGRTEARILAG
;
A
#
# COMPACT_ATOMS: atom_id res chain seq x y z
N MET A 1 -30.01 -19.05 82.88
CA MET A 1 -29.68 -17.60 82.93
C MET A 1 -30.22 -16.96 81.66
N ARG A 2 -31.29 -16.16 81.78
CA ARG A 2 -31.94 -15.45 80.67
C ARG A 2 -31.54 -13.98 80.71
N LEU A 3 -31.27 -13.45 79.51
CA LEU A 3 -31.41 -12.08 79.02
C LEU A 3 -30.67 -10.94 79.75
N SER A 4 -29.82 -10.24 79.00
CA SER A 4 -29.70 -8.79 79.11
C SER A 4 -29.33 -8.16 77.77
N THR A 5 -30.11 -7.15 77.41
CA THR A 5 -30.05 -6.25 76.24
C THR A 5 -28.98 -5.18 76.41
N VAL A 6 -28.32 -4.77 75.32
CA VAL A 6 -27.53 -3.51 75.24
C VAL A 6 -27.77 -2.86 73.86
N PRO A 7 -27.90 -1.52 73.75
CA PRO A 7 -28.54 -0.84 72.63
C PRO A 7 -27.57 -0.48 71.49
N GLY A 8 -28.15 -0.29 70.31
CA GLY A 8 -27.45 0.12 69.09
C GLY A 8 -27.01 1.59 69.11
N VAL A 9 -25.77 1.81 68.66
CA VAL A 9 -25.24 3.12 68.32
C VAL A 9 -25.25 3.23 66.78
N LEU A 10 -26.02 4.19 66.28
CA LEU A 10 -25.98 4.63 64.88
C LEU A 10 -24.64 5.32 64.61
N LEU A 11 -23.83 4.74 63.71
CA LEU A 11 -22.74 5.45 63.06
C LEU A 11 -23.22 5.86 61.65
N THR A 12 -23.46 7.15 61.46
CA THR A 12 -23.72 7.76 60.16
C THR A 12 -22.42 7.83 59.36
N ALA A 13 -22.17 6.86 58.48
CA ALA A 13 -21.14 6.97 57.45
C ALA A 13 -21.70 7.77 56.25
N ALA A 14 -21.26 9.02 56.11
CA ALA A 14 -21.50 9.81 54.93
C ALA A 14 -20.72 9.21 53.75
N VAL A 15 -21.42 8.64 52.77
CA VAL A 15 -20.84 8.24 51.48
C VAL A 15 -20.71 9.50 50.64
N ALA A 16 -19.51 10.07 50.59
CA ALA A 16 -19.16 11.08 49.60
C ALA A 16 -18.97 10.38 48.25
N THR A 17 -19.93 10.57 47.33
CA THR A 17 -19.77 10.21 45.92
C THR A 17 -18.81 11.19 45.26
N ALA A 18 -17.51 10.87 45.30
CA ALA A 18 -16.54 11.52 44.44
C ALA A 18 -16.71 10.99 43.00
N SER A 19 -17.37 11.76 42.15
CA SER A 19 -17.35 11.54 40.70
C SER A 19 -15.92 11.73 40.21
N LEU A 20 -15.22 10.62 39.92
CA LEU A 20 -13.97 10.64 39.17
C LEU A 20 -14.28 11.01 37.72
N ALA A 21 -14.25 12.31 37.42
CA ALA A 21 -14.16 12.80 36.06
C ALA A 21 -12.79 12.39 35.51
N ALA A 22 -12.77 11.48 34.54
CA ALA A 22 -11.56 11.17 33.77
C ALA A 22 -11.11 12.44 33.03
N PRO A 23 -9.82 12.81 33.05
CA PRO A 23 -9.35 13.91 32.23
C PRO A 23 -9.47 13.51 30.75
N ALA A 24 -10.08 14.38 29.95
CA ALA A 24 -10.05 14.27 28.51
C ALA A 24 -8.58 14.23 28.02
N PRO A 25 -8.23 13.40 27.03
CA PRO A 25 -6.88 13.41 26.49
C PRO A 25 -6.64 14.78 25.85
N ALA A 26 -5.67 15.52 26.37
CA ALA A 26 -5.16 16.72 25.73
C ALA A 26 -4.64 16.31 24.34
N GLY A 27 -5.26 16.85 23.29
CA GLY A 27 -4.82 16.65 21.92
C GLY A 27 -3.37 17.09 21.78
N ALA A 28 -2.48 16.15 21.50
CA ALA A 28 -1.09 16.46 21.20
C ALA A 28 -1.08 17.30 19.91
N ALA A 29 -0.68 18.57 20.03
CA ALA A 29 -0.43 19.41 18.87
C ALA A 29 0.72 18.81 18.06
N VAL A 30 0.48 18.57 16.78
CA VAL A 30 1.50 18.14 15.81
C VAL A 30 2.61 19.20 15.76
N PRO A 31 3.91 18.83 15.87
CA PRO A 31 5.00 19.79 15.89
C PRO A 31 5.08 20.61 14.59
N ALA A 32 5.35 21.91 14.73
CA ALA A 32 5.36 22.93 13.68
C ALA A 32 6.43 22.75 12.57
N ALA A 33 7.21 21.67 12.59
CA ALA A 33 8.28 21.41 11.63
C ALA A 33 7.79 20.82 10.28
N LEU A 34 6.48 20.55 10.12
CA LEU A 34 5.85 20.09 8.88
C LEU A 34 5.39 21.22 7.93
N ARG A 35 5.74 22.49 8.20
CA ARG A 35 5.09 23.64 7.54
C ARG A 35 5.77 24.23 6.30
N ALA A 36 6.74 23.56 5.69
CA ALA A 36 7.29 23.99 4.41
C ALA A 36 6.95 22.97 3.31
N ALA A 37 5.73 23.03 2.78
CA ALA A 37 5.41 22.41 1.50
C ALA A 37 6.18 23.15 0.39
N PRO A 38 6.81 22.46 -0.58
CA PRO A 38 7.45 23.12 -1.71
C PRO A 38 6.39 23.88 -2.52
N ALA A 39 6.80 25.01 -3.11
CA ALA A 39 5.97 26.00 -3.79
C ALA A 39 5.31 25.53 -5.11
N THR A 40 4.98 24.23 -5.24
CA THR A 40 4.36 23.63 -6.43
C THR A 40 3.24 22.64 -6.12
N ALA A 41 2.84 22.45 -4.86
CA ALA A 41 1.70 21.62 -4.52
C ALA A 41 0.38 22.27 -5.01
N SER A 42 -0.23 21.72 -6.07
CA SER A 42 -1.57 22.11 -6.52
C SER A 42 -2.60 21.91 -5.40
N CYS A 43 -3.59 22.80 -5.29
CA CYS A 43 -4.55 22.84 -4.17
C CYS A 43 -3.98 23.24 -2.80
N HIS A 44 -2.88 23.99 -2.80
CA HIS A 44 -2.35 24.68 -1.61
C HIS A 44 -2.35 26.19 -1.85
N PRO A 45 -2.55 27.06 -0.83
CA PRO A 45 -2.53 28.51 -1.02
C PRO A 45 -1.22 29.04 -1.66
N ALA A 46 -0.08 28.44 -1.30
CA ALA A 46 1.22 28.78 -1.90
C ALA A 46 1.43 28.21 -3.33
N GLY A 47 0.52 27.36 -3.82
CA GLY A 47 0.59 26.72 -5.15
C GLY A 47 -0.39 27.33 -6.16
N VAL A 48 -0.92 28.53 -5.89
CA VAL A 48 -1.78 29.27 -6.82
C VAL A 48 -0.93 30.00 -7.85
N THR A 49 -1.17 29.73 -9.13
CA THR A 49 -0.45 30.37 -10.23
C THR A 49 -1.18 31.60 -10.78
N ALA A 50 -0.46 32.43 -11.54
CA ALA A 50 -1.08 33.53 -12.31
C ALA A 50 -2.11 33.01 -13.32
N ALA A 51 -1.87 31.84 -13.92
CA ALA A 51 -2.81 31.18 -14.83
C ALA A 51 -4.09 30.76 -14.10
N ASP A 52 -3.98 30.17 -12.90
CA ASP A 52 -5.14 29.80 -12.08
C ASP A 52 -6.01 31.04 -11.77
N THR A 53 -5.36 32.16 -11.45
CA THR A 53 -6.03 33.44 -11.15
C THR A 53 -6.72 34.02 -12.39
N ALA A 54 -6.07 33.99 -13.55
CA ALA A 54 -6.63 34.47 -14.81
C ALA A 54 -7.83 33.63 -15.27
N ILE A 55 -7.75 32.30 -15.14
CA ILE A 55 -8.88 31.39 -15.41
C ILE A 55 -10.06 31.73 -14.49
N ALA A 56 -9.82 31.89 -13.19
CA ALA A 56 -10.88 32.23 -12.24
C ALA A 56 -11.58 33.55 -12.60
N GLN A 57 -10.81 34.60 -12.93
CA GLN A 57 -11.37 35.91 -13.34
C GLN A 57 -12.23 35.81 -14.61
N ARG A 58 -11.79 35.01 -15.59
CA ARG A 58 -12.52 34.80 -16.85
C ARG A 58 -13.83 34.02 -16.64
N LEU A 59 -13.81 33.01 -15.79
CA LEU A 59 -14.97 32.15 -15.55
C LEU A 59 -16.02 32.80 -14.66
N ARG A 60 -15.61 33.63 -13.69
CA ARG A 60 -16.48 34.20 -12.66
C ARG A 60 -17.83 34.76 -13.15
N PRO A 61 -17.92 35.52 -14.26
CA PRO A 61 -19.20 36.05 -14.74
C PRO A 61 -20.17 34.97 -15.23
N ALA A 62 -19.65 33.84 -15.71
CA ALA A 62 -20.40 32.73 -16.30
C ALA A 62 -20.75 31.61 -15.32
N MET A 63 -20.20 31.64 -14.10
CA MET A 63 -20.47 30.64 -13.05
C MET A 63 -21.83 30.89 -12.41
N THR A 64 -22.65 29.84 -12.32
CA THR A 64 -24.03 29.90 -11.82
C THR A 64 -24.35 28.84 -10.77
N GLY A 65 -23.37 28.00 -10.41
CA GLY A 65 -23.50 27.00 -9.36
C GLY A 65 -23.88 27.61 -8.01
N ARG A 66 -24.56 26.81 -7.16
CA ARG A 66 -25.09 27.29 -5.88
C ARG A 66 -24.01 27.32 -4.81
N ARG A 67 -23.02 26.43 -4.90
CA ARG A 67 -21.93 26.29 -3.92
C ARG A 67 -20.72 27.12 -4.33
N LEU A 68 -20.12 26.83 -5.48
CA LEU A 68 -18.95 27.59 -5.96
C LEU A 68 -19.37 28.89 -6.61
N GLY A 69 -20.09 28.80 -7.74
CA GLY A 69 -20.62 29.97 -8.44
C GLY A 69 -19.59 31.07 -8.64
N ARG A 70 -20.01 32.32 -8.38
CA ARG A 70 -19.15 33.51 -8.52
C ARG A 70 -18.03 33.60 -7.47
N SER A 71 -17.96 32.69 -6.49
CA SER A 71 -16.89 32.63 -5.50
C SER A 71 -15.60 32.02 -6.04
N VAL A 72 -15.59 31.55 -7.29
CA VAL A 72 -14.40 31.02 -7.95
C VAL A 72 -13.21 31.99 -7.90
N ASN A 73 -12.07 31.46 -7.49
CA ASN A 73 -10.81 32.17 -7.29
C ASN A 73 -9.61 31.28 -7.66
N GLY A 74 -8.40 31.86 -7.66
CA GLY A 74 -7.19 31.14 -8.06
C GLY A 74 -6.91 29.88 -7.24
N TYR A 75 -7.25 29.86 -5.94
CA TYR A 75 -7.11 28.67 -5.10
C TYR A 75 -8.05 27.55 -5.55
N THR A 76 -9.33 27.84 -5.76
CA THR A 76 -10.29 26.83 -6.24
C THR A 76 -9.93 26.29 -7.63
N ILE A 77 -9.35 27.12 -8.51
CA ILE A 77 -8.84 26.67 -9.81
C ILE A 77 -7.59 25.80 -9.66
N SER A 78 -6.67 26.15 -8.75
CA SER A 78 -5.51 25.30 -8.42
C SER A 78 -5.94 23.92 -7.89
N CYS A 79 -7.02 23.86 -7.10
CA CYS A 79 -7.61 22.60 -6.67
C CYS A 79 -8.25 21.79 -7.79
N ALA A 80 -9.07 22.42 -8.64
CA ALA A 80 -9.62 21.76 -9.81
C ALA A 80 -8.54 21.27 -10.79
N ARG A 81 -7.43 22.02 -10.91
CA ARG A 81 -6.27 21.63 -11.71
C ARG A 81 -5.63 20.35 -11.19
N ALA A 82 -5.48 20.19 -9.87
CA ALA A 82 -4.99 18.93 -9.28
C ALA A 82 -5.83 17.72 -9.71
N ILE A 83 -7.16 17.85 -9.64
CA ILE A 83 -8.11 16.81 -10.07
C ILE A 83 -7.97 16.52 -11.57
N VAL A 84 -7.96 17.55 -12.41
CA VAL A 84 -7.87 17.42 -13.88
C VAL A 84 -6.55 16.78 -14.30
N GLU A 85 -5.44 17.18 -13.70
CA GLU A 85 -4.12 16.59 -13.96
C GLU A 85 -4.10 15.10 -13.59
N GLN A 86 -4.70 14.72 -12.46
CA GLN A 86 -4.76 13.32 -12.04
C GLN A 86 -5.63 12.47 -12.97
N VAL A 87 -6.78 12.99 -13.41
CA VAL A 87 -7.62 12.31 -14.42
C VAL A 87 -6.86 12.09 -15.74
N LYS A 88 -6.11 13.11 -16.20
CA LYS A 88 -5.24 12.98 -17.38
C LYS A 88 -4.15 11.92 -17.18
N ARG A 89 -3.51 11.86 -16.00
CA ARG A 89 -2.50 10.84 -15.67
C ARG A 89 -3.06 9.43 -15.74
N ARG A 90 -4.32 9.23 -15.35
CA ARG A 90 -5.02 7.95 -15.44
C ARG A 90 -5.49 7.58 -16.85
N GLY A 91 -5.24 8.42 -17.86
CA GLY A 91 -5.71 8.18 -19.23
C GLY A 91 -7.24 8.23 -19.37
N LEU A 92 -7.96 8.77 -18.39
CA LEU A 92 -9.42 8.83 -18.41
C LEU A 92 -9.90 10.02 -19.25
N PRO A 93 -11.07 9.89 -19.91
CA PRO A 93 -11.62 10.94 -20.76
C PRO A 93 -12.03 12.18 -19.96
N VAL A 94 -12.12 13.33 -20.65
CA VAL A 94 -12.50 14.64 -20.09
C VAL A 94 -13.75 14.60 -19.21
N ARG A 95 -14.70 13.70 -19.53
CA ARG A 95 -15.93 13.53 -18.75
C ARG A 95 -15.66 13.08 -17.31
N ALA A 96 -14.68 12.22 -17.07
CA ALA A 96 -14.30 11.81 -15.71
C ALA A 96 -13.84 13.00 -14.87
N ALA A 97 -13.10 13.94 -15.47
CA ALA A 97 -12.72 15.18 -14.81
C ALA A 97 -13.93 16.06 -14.49
N VAL A 98 -14.91 16.17 -15.40
CA VAL A 98 -16.14 16.91 -15.11
C VAL A 98 -16.89 16.28 -13.94
N ILE A 99 -17.00 14.96 -13.87
CA ILE A 99 -17.66 14.26 -12.76
C ILE A 99 -16.92 14.51 -11.44
N ALA A 100 -15.59 14.32 -11.43
CA ALA A 100 -14.79 14.51 -10.22
C ALA A 100 -14.81 15.97 -9.72
N VAL A 101 -14.66 16.95 -10.62
CA VAL A 101 -14.76 18.38 -10.24
C VAL A 101 -16.18 18.73 -9.77
N THR A 102 -17.23 18.17 -10.37
CA THR A 102 -18.62 18.37 -9.89
C THR A 102 -18.77 17.87 -8.45
N THR A 103 -18.24 16.69 -8.17
CA THR A 103 -18.24 16.12 -6.82
C THR A 103 -17.48 17.02 -5.86
N ALA A 104 -16.25 17.42 -6.17
CA ALA A 104 -15.45 18.25 -5.27
C ALA A 104 -16.05 19.65 -5.02
N ILE A 105 -16.71 20.26 -6.02
CA ILE A 105 -17.49 21.49 -5.79
C ILE A 105 -18.63 21.23 -4.81
N THR A 106 -19.32 20.11 -4.97
CA THR A 106 -20.49 19.79 -4.13
C THR A 106 -20.09 19.52 -2.70
N GLU A 107 -19.03 18.74 -2.49
CA GLU A 107 -18.59 18.31 -1.17
C GLU A 107 -17.88 19.42 -0.40
N SER A 108 -16.99 20.17 -1.07
CA SER A 108 -16.08 21.08 -0.38
C SER A 108 -16.02 22.48 -0.96
N THR A 109 -16.78 22.77 -2.03
CA THR A 109 -16.62 24.01 -2.80
C THR A 109 -15.19 24.17 -3.35
N LEU A 110 -14.54 23.03 -3.70
CA LEU A 110 -13.13 22.95 -4.10
C LEU A 110 -12.15 23.44 -3.02
N HIS A 111 -12.45 23.16 -1.75
CA HIS A 111 -11.57 23.45 -0.63
C HIS A 111 -10.98 22.16 -0.05
N ASN A 112 -9.65 22.11 0.09
CA ASN A 112 -9.01 20.94 0.68
C ASN A 112 -8.98 21.06 2.20
N TYR A 113 -10.02 20.55 2.85
CA TYR A 113 -10.16 20.63 4.31
C TYR A 113 -9.14 19.72 5.01
N THR A 114 -8.15 20.35 5.65
CA THR A 114 -7.10 19.66 6.43
C THR A 114 -7.53 19.29 7.84
N VAL A 115 -8.72 19.72 8.24
CA VAL A 115 -9.35 19.42 9.53
C VAL A 115 -10.74 18.91 9.21
N ALA A 116 -11.19 17.88 9.93
CA ALA A 116 -12.49 17.30 9.67
C ALA A 116 -13.60 18.32 9.97
N VAL A 117 -14.52 18.51 9.01
CA VAL A 117 -15.58 19.53 9.11
C VAL A 117 -16.98 18.92 9.26
N ASP A 118 -17.19 17.68 8.81
CA ASP A 118 -18.41 16.90 9.03
C ASP A 118 -18.01 15.46 9.41
N HIS A 119 -18.28 15.05 10.64
CA HIS A 119 -17.72 13.84 11.24
C HIS A 119 -16.18 13.78 11.12
N ASP A 120 -15.64 12.74 10.49
CA ASP A 120 -14.22 12.54 10.17
C ASP A 120 -13.91 12.82 8.68
N SER A 121 -14.79 13.55 7.98
CA SER A 121 -14.63 13.85 6.55
C SER A 121 -13.49 14.83 6.29
N LEU A 122 -12.59 14.48 5.36
CA LEU A 122 -11.40 15.26 5.03
C LEU A 122 -11.29 15.53 3.53
N GLY A 123 -10.50 16.55 3.21
CA GLY A 123 -10.05 16.84 1.86
C GLY A 123 -11.10 17.33 0.87
N LEU A 124 -10.73 17.33 -0.41
CA LEU A 124 -11.53 17.88 -1.52
C LEU A 124 -12.89 17.22 -1.71
N PHE A 125 -12.99 15.93 -1.40
CA PHE A 125 -14.17 15.12 -1.64
C PHE A 125 -14.94 14.82 -0.35
N GLN A 126 -14.55 15.42 0.79
CA GLN A 126 -15.15 15.13 2.10
C GLN A 126 -15.26 13.62 2.38
N GLN A 127 -14.17 12.93 2.08
CA GLN A 127 -14.09 11.48 2.21
C GLN A 127 -13.81 11.13 3.68
N ARG A 128 -14.42 10.05 4.16
CA ARG A 128 -14.32 9.63 5.56
C ARG A 128 -13.39 8.43 5.70
N PRO A 129 -12.30 8.53 6.49
CA PRO A 129 -11.46 7.38 6.83
C PRO A 129 -12.27 6.22 7.41
N SER A 130 -13.21 6.50 8.30
CA SER A 130 -14.10 5.49 8.90
C SER A 130 -15.02 4.76 7.92
N MET A 131 -15.18 5.29 6.69
CA MET A 131 -15.96 4.65 5.62
C MET A 131 -15.08 3.99 4.56
N GLY A 132 -13.78 3.81 4.85
CA GLY A 132 -12.84 3.07 4.02
C GLY A 132 -12.18 3.87 2.89
N TRP A 133 -12.41 5.18 2.81
CA TRP A 133 -11.92 6.00 1.68
C TRP A 133 -10.40 6.20 1.63
N GLY A 134 -9.69 6.14 2.74
CA GLY A 134 -8.26 6.49 2.81
C GLY A 134 -7.81 6.80 4.24
N TRP A 135 -6.50 6.85 4.47
CA TRP A 135 -5.93 7.35 5.72
C TRP A 135 -6.15 8.88 5.80
N PRO A 136 -6.32 9.47 6.99
CA PRO A 136 -6.50 10.92 7.13
C PRO A 136 -5.50 11.73 6.31
N GLU A 137 -4.21 11.38 6.37
CA GLU A 137 -3.12 12.06 5.68
C GLU A 137 -3.22 11.92 4.15
N GLN A 138 -3.70 10.77 3.66
CA GLN A 138 -3.91 10.53 2.24
C GLN A 138 -5.09 11.33 1.70
N LEU A 139 -6.17 11.45 2.47
CA LEU A 139 -7.33 12.23 2.04
C LEU A 139 -7.03 13.74 1.95
N LEU A 140 -5.94 14.20 2.57
CA LEU A 140 -5.42 15.55 2.39
C LEU A 140 -4.62 15.73 1.10
N ASP A 141 -4.18 14.65 0.45
CA ASP A 141 -3.55 14.72 -0.87
C ASP A 141 -4.64 14.75 -1.96
N PRO A 142 -4.77 15.87 -2.71
CA PRO A 142 -5.71 15.97 -3.82
C PRO A 142 -5.61 14.84 -4.84
N ARG A 143 -4.40 14.30 -5.07
CA ARG A 143 -4.17 13.23 -6.06
C ARG A 143 -4.80 11.93 -5.57
N PHE A 144 -4.42 11.50 -4.37
CA PHE A 144 -4.99 10.30 -3.75
C PHE A 144 -6.51 10.39 -3.62
N ALA A 145 -7.02 11.50 -3.08
CA ALA A 145 -8.47 11.66 -2.90
C ALA A 145 -9.25 11.59 -4.23
N THR A 146 -8.63 12.10 -5.31
CA THR A 146 -9.17 11.98 -6.68
C THR A 146 -9.15 10.53 -7.17
N ASP A 147 -8.05 9.79 -6.97
CA ASP A 147 -7.96 8.38 -7.37
C ASP A 147 -8.98 7.52 -6.66
N ALA A 148 -9.09 7.67 -5.33
CA ALA A 148 -10.08 6.94 -4.53
C ALA A 148 -11.51 7.20 -5.02
N PHE A 149 -11.83 8.45 -5.40
CA PHE A 149 -13.12 8.79 -6.00
C PHE A 149 -13.33 8.08 -7.36
N LEU A 150 -12.33 8.12 -8.24
CA LEU A 150 -12.41 7.54 -9.57
C LEU A 150 -12.50 6.00 -9.52
N ASP A 151 -11.77 5.34 -8.63
CA ASP A 151 -11.81 3.88 -8.47
C ASP A 151 -13.19 3.41 -8.04
N LYS A 152 -13.77 4.09 -7.05
CA LYS A 152 -15.14 3.77 -6.61
C LYS A 152 -16.15 4.06 -7.71
N MET A 153 -15.98 5.14 -8.49
CA MET A 153 -16.83 5.44 -9.64
C MET A 153 -16.79 4.32 -10.69
N ILE A 154 -15.59 3.88 -11.08
CA ILE A 154 -15.40 2.80 -12.06
C ILE A 154 -16.01 1.49 -11.55
N ARG A 155 -15.76 1.13 -10.28
CA ARG A 155 -16.30 -0.08 -9.64
C ARG A 155 -17.83 -0.11 -9.62
N LEU A 156 -18.47 1.02 -9.35
CA LEU A 156 -19.95 1.13 -9.29
C LEU A 156 -20.63 1.25 -10.67
N HIS A 157 -19.84 1.43 -11.73
CA HIS A 157 -20.31 1.61 -13.11
C HIS A 157 -19.49 0.75 -14.09
N PRO A 158 -19.58 -0.58 -14.00
CA PRO A 158 -18.87 -1.48 -14.91
C PRO A 158 -19.27 -1.24 -16.36
N GLY A 159 -18.35 -1.51 -17.30
CA GLY A 159 -18.57 -1.30 -18.74
C GLY A 159 -18.77 0.17 -19.13
N ASP A 160 -18.09 1.09 -18.45
CA ASP A 160 -18.16 2.54 -18.68
C ASP A 160 -19.55 3.15 -18.51
N GLY A 161 -20.38 2.59 -17.62
CA GLY A 161 -21.72 3.11 -17.33
C GLY A 161 -21.75 4.57 -16.82
N TRP A 162 -20.60 5.13 -16.43
CA TRP A 162 -20.41 6.53 -16.05
C TRP A 162 -20.12 7.47 -17.24
N ALA A 163 -19.78 6.91 -18.41
CA ALA A 163 -19.47 7.67 -19.64
C ALA A 163 -20.71 8.34 -20.26
N ALA A 164 -21.91 7.90 -19.89
CA ALA A 164 -23.20 8.49 -20.25
C ALA A 164 -24.03 8.82 -18.99
N GLY A 165 -25.21 9.42 -19.16
CA GLY A 165 -26.15 9.67 -18.05
C GLY A 165 -25.93 10.97 -17.28
N ASP A 166 -26.73 11.16 -16.22
CA ASP A 166 -26.71 12.35 -15.38
C ASP A 166 -25.51 12.36 -14.42
N ILE A 167 -24.71 13.43 -14.48
CA ILE A 167 -23.49 13.57 -13.66
C ILE A 167 -23.84 13.60 -12.17
N GLY A 168 -24.94 14.26 -11.79
CA GLY A 168 -25.32 14.37 -10.39
C GLY A 168 -25.69 13.01 -9.78
N GLN A 169 -26.41 12.18 -10.53
CA GLN A 169 -26.73 10.82 -10.13
C GLN A 169 -25.48 9.93 -10.00
N ILE A 170 -24.51 10.07 -10.91
CA ILE A 170 -23.23 9.35 -10.83
C ILE A 170 -22.46 9.77 -9.58
N SER A 171 -22.25 11.08 -9.36
CA SER A 171 -21.57 11.60 -8.18
C SER A 171 -22.25 11.15 -6.88
N GLN A 172 -23.57 11.23 -6.81
CA GLN A 172 -24.34 10.75 -5.65
C GLN A 172 -24.16 9.25 -5.42
N ARG A 173 -24.15 8.43 -6.47
CA ARG A 173 -23.98 6.98 -6.32
C ARG A 173 -22.62 6.65 -5.70
N VAL A 174 -21.59 7.41 -6.07
CA VAL A 174 -20.23 7.23 -5.55
C VAL A 174 -20.11 7.69 -4.09
N GLN A 175 -20.62 8.88 -3.78
CA GLN A 175 -20.45 9.50 -2.46
C GLN A 175 -21.49 9.07 -1.43
N VAL A 176 -22.68 8.69 -1.87
CA VAL A 176 -23.82 8.33 -1.01
C VAL A 176 -24.15 9.46 -0.02
N SER A 177 -24.20 10.71 -0.52
CA SER A 177 -24.53 11.88 0.29
C SER A 177 -25.99 11.88 0.73
N ARG A 178 -26.29 12.56 1.84
CA ARG A 178 -27.66 12.79 2.33
C ARG A 178 -28.48 13.70 1.39
N TYR A 179 -27.82 14.41 0.47
CA TYR A 179 -28.46 15.36 -0.44
C TYR A 179 -28.19 15.07 -1.94
N PRO A 180 -28.82 14.03 -2.52
CA PRO A 180 -28.65 13.62 -3.92
C PRO A 180 -28.77 14.74 -4.95
N ALA A 181 -29.70 15.69 -4.74
CA ALA A 181 -29.96 16.77 -5.69
C ALA A 181 -28.91 17.89 -5.66
N ALA A 182 -27.90 17.81 -4.77
CA ALA A 182 -26.91 18.87 -4.60
C ALA A 182 -25.86 18.92 -5.72
N TYR A 183 -25.62 17.83 -6.44
CA TYR A 183 -24.56 17.75 -7.45
C TYR A 183 -24.95 18.37 -8.80
N ALA A 184 -26.20 18.12 -9.25
CA ALA A 184 -26.64 18.54 -10.59
C ALA A 184 -26.49 20.05 -10.85
N PRO A 185 -26.78 20.96 -9.90
CA PRO A 185 -26.56 22.40 -10.08
C PRO A 185 -25.10 22.81 -10.32
N GLU A 186 -24.14 22.02 -9.82
CA GLU A 186 -22.71 22.35 -9.89
C GLU A 186 -22.04 21.83 -11.17
N ALA A 187 -22.70 20.92 -11.90
CA ALA A 187 -22.14 20.27 -13.08
C ALA A 187 -21.83 21.26 -14.23
N ASN A 188 -22.59 22.35 -14.38
CA ASN A 188 -22.29 23.37 -15.37
C ASN A 188 -20.97 24.10 -15.05
N ASP A 189 -20.77 24.46 -13.78
CA ASP A 189 -19.57 25.15 -13.35
C ASP A 189 -18.34 24.26 -13.50
N ALA A 190 -18.46 22.98 -13.14
CA ALA A 190 -17.41 21.99 -13.36
C ALA A 190 -17.03 21.87 -14.84
N ARG A 191 -17.99 21.85 -15.77
CA ARG A 191 -17.72 21.81 -17.23
C ARG A 191 -16.93 23.03 -17.68
N LEU A 192 -17.31 24.23 -17.22
CA LEU A 192 -16.61 25.47 -17.58
C LEU A 192 -15.16 25.48 -17.06
N ILE A 193 -14.94 25.03 -15.83
CA ILE A 193 -13.61 24.90 -15.23
C ILE A 193 -12.76 23.87 -15.99
N VAL A 194 -13.30 22.67 -16.18
CA VAL A 194 -12.59 21.58 -16.88
C VAL A 194 -12.29 21.97 -18.32
N ALA A 195 -13.18 22.65 -19.04
CA ALA A 195 -12.90 23.09 -20.41
C ALA A 195 -11.65 23.98 -20.52
N GLN A 196 -11.42 24.88 -19.55
CA GLN A 196 -10.23 25.73 -19.50
C GLN A 196 -8.96 24.93 -19.13
N LEU A 197 -9.06 24.04 -18.15
CA LEU A 197 -7.93 23.26 -17.64
C LEU A 197 -7.55 22.07 -18.55
N TRP A 198 -8.52 21.55 -19.29
CA TRP A 198 -8.32 20.44 -20.22
C TRP A 198 -7.54 20.89 -21.46
N SER A 199 -7.83 22.11 -21.95
CA SER A 199 -7.25 22.71 -23.15
C SER A 199 -5.94 23.47 -22.92
N GLY A 200 -5.56 23.72 -21.67
CA GLY A 200 -4.25 24.29 -21.32
C GLY A 200 -3.10 23.31 -21.61
N PRO A 201 -1.86 23.79 -21.79
CA PRO A 201 -0.69 22.90 -21.91
C PRO A 201 -0.71 21.96 -20.71
N ALA A 202 -0.74 20.65 -20.97
CA ALA A 202 -0.67 19.67 -19.89
C ALA A 202 0.57 19.99 -19.06
N ALA A 203 0.41 20.04 -17.73
CA ALA A 203 1.58 19.95 -16.86
C ALA A 203 2.39 18.73 -17.33
N ALA A 204 3.70 18.93 -17.54
CA ALA A 204 4.56 17.86 -17.97
C ALA A 204 4.29 16.65 -17.06
N PRO A 205 4.18 15.43 -17.63
CA PRO A 205 4.15 14.23 -16.78
C PRO A 205 5.32 14.33 -15.79
N PRO A 206 5.19 13.79 -14.56
CA PRO A 206 6.35 13.69 -13.68
C PRO A 206 7.50 13.09 -14.47
N PRO A 207 8.75 13.51 -14.22
CA PRO A 207 9.89 13.06 -15.00
C PRO A 207 9.78 11.54 -15.13
N ALA A 208 9.69 11.07 -16.38
CA ALA A 208 9.66 9.64 -16.65
C ALA A 208 10.82 9.04 -15.84
N ARG A 209 10.53 8.03 -15.02
CA ARG A 209 11.58 7.29 -14.34
C ARG A 209 12.61 6.94 -15.40
N PRO A 210 13.89 7.24 -15.17
CA PRO A 210 14.88 7.09 -16.22
C PRO A 210 14.81 5.67 -16.75
N GLY A 211 14.33 5.51 -17.99
CA GLY A 211 14.51 4.27 -18.73
C GLY A 211 16.02 4.03 -18.88
N PRO A 212 16.46 2.80 -19.20
CA PRO A 212 17.88 2.48 -19.28
C PRO A 212 18.58 3.38 -20.34
N GLY A 213 19.12 4.50 -19.87
CA GLY A 213 19.74 5.53 -20.68
C GLY A 213 21.23 5.26 -20.79
N GLY A 214 21.65 4.71 -21.92
CA GLY A 214 23.07 4.43 -22.21
C GLY A 214 23.34 2.94 -22.46
N LYS A 215 24.53 2.65 -23.02
CA LYS A 215 24.99 1.33 -23.51
C LYS A 215 24.34 0.15 -22.79
N LYS A 216 23.83 -0.84 -23.55
CA LYS A 216 23.33 -2.13 -23.03
C LYS A 216 24.35 -2.79 -22.10
N ALA A 217 24.30 -2.45 -20.82
CA ALA A 217 24.81 -3.32 -19.78
C ALA A 217 23.93 -4.58 -19.82
N GLY A 218 24.47 -5.75 -19.50
CA GLY A 218 23.65 -6.96 -19.39
C GLY A 218 22.48 -6.77 -18.41
N PRO A 219 21.58 -7.76 -18.28
CA PRO A 219 20.46 -7.68 -17.34
C PRO A 219 20.96 -7.29 -15.94
N PHE A 220 20.24 -6.38 -15.28
CA PHE A 220 20.57 -5.77 -13.99
C PHE A 220 21.86 -4.93 -13.95
N GLY A 221 22.44 -4.60 -15.11
CA GLY A 221 23.67 -3.81 -15.20
C GLY A 221 23.46 -2.30 -15.07
N THR A 222 22.22 -1.84 -15.22
CA THR A 222 21.84 -0.42 -15.12
C THR A 222 21.16 -0.16 -13.79
N THR A 223 21.63 0.79 -13.00
CA THR A 223 20.92 1.23 -11.78
C THR A 223 19.85 2.25 -12.15
N LEU A 224 18.59 1.93 -11.87
CA LEU A 224 17.44 2.82 -12.03
C LEU A 224 17.29 3.77 -10.85
N LEU A 225 17.55 3.26 -9.64
CA LEU A 225 17.46 4.02 -8.40
C LEU A 225 18.54 3.59 -7.41
N LYS A 226 19.11 4.56 -6.70
CA LYS A 226 19.89 4.35 -5.48
C LYS A 226 19.43 5.38 -4.46
N THR A 227 18.91 4.91 -3.33
CA THR A 227 18.28 5.78 -2.31
C THR A 227 18.56 5.27 -0.90
N VAL A 228 18.34 6.17 0.06
CA VAL A 228 18.24 5.84 1.49
C VAL A 228 16.76 5.95 1.83
N PRO A 229 16.05 4.82 2.04
CA PRO A 229 14.64 4.88 2.37
C PRO A 229 14.37 5.71 3.63
N GLY A 230 13.21 6.36 3.68
CA GLY A 230 12.76 7.30 4.71
C GLY A 230 12.44 6.68 6.07
N PHE A 231 13.21 5.69 6.51
CA PHE A 231 13.09 5.12 7.85
C PHE A 231 13.78 6.00 8.90
N PRO A 232 13.23 6.10 10.13
CA PRO A 232 13.85 6.89 11.20
C PRO A 232 15.19 6.33 11.69
N ALA A 233 15.44 5.03 11.48
CA ALA A 233 16.68 4.35 11.86
C ALA A 233 17.04 3.28 10.82
N ALA A 234 18.31 2.87 10.81
CA ALA A 234 18.75 1.73 10.01
C ALA A 234 18.00 0.46 10.42
N LEU A 235 17.72 -0.39 9.43
CA LEU A 235 17.16 -1.71 9.70
C LEU A 235 18.26 -2.62 10.26
N ASP A 236 17.87 -3.80 10.73
CA ASP A 236 18.81 -4.79 11.24
C ASP A 236 18.38 -6.23 10.86
N GLN A 237 19.01 -7.22 11.48
CA GLN A 237 18.73 -8.64 11.25
C GLN A 237 17.30 -9.07 11.63
N ARG A 238 16.61 -8.36 12.53
CA ARG A 238 15.25 -8.67 12.97
C ARG A 238 14.20 -8.26 11.94
N HIS A 239 14.53 -7.29 11.09
CA HIS A 239 13.59 -6.73 10.12
C HIS A 239 13.43 -7.64 8.90
N GLN A 240 12.19 -7.89 8.49
CA GLN A 240 11.83 -8.47 7.20
C GLN A 240 11.38 -7.36 6.25
N VAL A 241 11.77 -7.45 4.97
CA VAL A 241 11.47 -6.43 3.96
C VAL A 241 10.74 -7.12 2.81
N LEU A 242 9.56 -6.62 2.50
CA LEU A 242 8.62 -7.13 1.50
C LEU A 242 8.31 -6.01 0.50
N LEU A 243 7.75 -6.37 -0.64
CA LEU A 243 7.20 -5.44 -1.63
C LEU A 243 5.70 -5.64 -1.78
N ALA A 244 4.96 -4.55 -1.85
CA ALA A 244 3.55 -4.52 -2.22
C ALA A 244 3.16 -3.09 -2.62
N ASP A 245 2.20 -2.93 -3.52
CA ASP A 245 1.55 -1.65 -3.77
C ASP A 245 0.58 -1.35 -2.61
N TRP A 246 1.09 -0.70 -1.55
CA TRP A 246 0.36 -0.53 -0.28
C TRP A 246 -0.74 0.52 -0.39
N ASN A 247 -0.55 1.53 -1.23
CA ASN A 247 -1.47 2.64 -1.43
C ASN A 247 -2.30 2.55 -2.71
N GLY A 248 -2.10 1.53 -3.55
CA GLY A 248 -2.88 1.28 -4.76
C GLY A 248 -2.51 2.21 -5.93
N ASP A 249 -1.28 2.75 -5.96
CA ASP A 249 -0.85 3.69 -6.99
C ASP A 249 -0.18 3.03 -8.22
N GLY A 250 -0.12 1.70 -8.23
CA GLY A 250 0.48 0.90 -9.30
C GLY A 250 2.00 0.78 -9.19
N GLU A 251 2.60 1.24 -8.10
CA GLU A 251 4.02 1.08 -7.84
C GLU A 251 4.28 0.32 -6.53
N SER A 252 5.35 -0.48 -6.51
CA SER A 252 5.66 -1.26 -5.31
C SER A 252 6.29 -0.41 -4.20
N ASP A 253 5.72 -0.48 -3.01
CA ASP A 253 6.25 0.10 -1.78
C ASP A 253 7.12 -0.89 -1.01
N LEU A 254 8.02 -0.38 -0.16
CA LEU A 254 8.74 -1.21 0.80
C LEU A 254 7.93 -1.36 2.08
N VAL A 255 7.50 -2.58 2.37
CA VAL A 255 6.85 -2.97 3.63
C VAL A 255 7.90 -3.61 4.53
N VAL A 256 8.14 -3.02 5.70
CA VAL A 256 9.12 -3.48 6.67
C VAL A 256 8.42 -3.93 7.94
N VAL A 257 8.68 -5.19 8.32
CA VAL A 257 8.10 -5.80 9.52
C VAL A 257 9.20 -6.03 10.55
N GLN A 258 8.99 -5.53 11.77
CA GLN A 258 9.84 -5.75 12.93
C GLN A 258 9.08 -6.59 13.98
N PRO A 259 9.28 -7.91 14.00
CA PRO A 259 8.60 -8.81 14.94
C PRO A 259 9.20 -8.81 16.35
N SER A 260 10.46 -8.40 16.54
CA SER A 260 11.15 -8.49 17.83
C SER A 260 11.95 -7.25 18.20
N GLY A 261 12.17 -7.09 19.52
CA GLY A 261 12.84 -5.94 20.12
C GLY A 261 12.26 -4.58 19.69
N THR A 262 10.94 -4.56 19.59
CA THR A 262 10.07 -3.42 19.27
C THR A 262 9.84 -2.56 20.51
N VAL A 263 9.63 -1.26 20.33
CA VAL A 263 9.39 -0.34 21.45
C VAL A 263 8.00 -0.57 22.06
N THR A 264 7.03 -0.93 21.22
CA THR A 264 5.62 -1.10 21.62
C THR A 264 5.30 -2.45 22.27
N GLY A 265 6.25 -3.39 22.31
CA GLY A 265 6.01 -4.78 22.72
C GLY A 265 5.11 -5.58 21.76
N LYS A 266 4.82 -5.02 20.59
CA LYS A 266 4.04 -5.62 19.50
C LYS A 266 4.86 -5.64 18.23
N THR A 267 4.53 -6.52 17.29
CA THR A 267 5.14 -6.50 15.96
C THR A 267 4.84 -5.14 15.30
N GLU A 268 5.87 -4.42 14.87
CA GLU A 268 5.77 -3.10 14.24
C GLU A 268 5.92 -3.19 12.72
N VAL A 269 5.11 -2.44 11.98
CA VAL A 269 5.16 -2.37 10.52
C VAL A 269 5.36 -0.93 10.07
N ARG A 270 6.29 -0.74 9.13
CA ARG A 270 6.56 0.52 8.47
C ARG A 270 6.48 0.35 6.96
N VAL A 271 5.88 1.31 6.28
CA VAL A 271 5.76 1.29 4.81
C VAL A 271 6.30 2.60 4.26
N VAL A 272 7.14 2.53 3.23
CA VAL A 272 7.65 3.72 2.53
C VAL A 272 7.35 3.64 1.04
N ASN A 273 6.95 4.79 0.49
CA ASN A 273 6.30 4.91 -0.82
C ASN A 273 7.28 4.74 -1.99
N GLY A 274 7.00 3.81 -2.90
CA GLY A 274 7.75 3.57 -4.13
C GLY A 274 7.72 4.73 -5.13
N ALA A 275 6.57 5.38 -5.32
CA ALA A 275 6.37 6.58 -6.14
C ALA A 275 7.20 7.80 -5.72
N TYR A 276 7.73 7.78 -4.49
CA TYR A 276 8.61 8.81 -3.97
C TYR A 276 9.99 8.26 -3.62
N ASP A 277 10.50 7.32 -4.43
CA ASP A 277 11.84 6.73 -4.29
C ASP A 277 12.13 6.21 -2.86
N PHE A 278 11.11 5.64 -2.23
CA PHE A 278 11.09 5.15 -0.84
C PHE A 278 11.37 6.20 0.23
N GLN A 279 11.27 7.50 -0.09
CA GLN A 279 11.59 8.57 0.87
C GLN A 279 10.42 8.96 1.77
N HIS A 280 9.18 8.63 1.37
CA HIS A 280 7.97 9.07 2.07
C HIS A 280 7.37 7.92 2.88
N LEU A 281 7.18 8.12 4.18
CA LEU A 281 6.55 7.14 5.06
C LEU A 281 5.02 7.12 4.83
N LEU A 282 4.47 5.97 4.48
CA LEU A 282 3.03 5.72 4.33
C LEU A 282 2.40 5.20 5.61
N LEU A 283 3.13 4.36 6.34
CA LEU A 283 2.63 3.71 7.54
C LEU A 283 3.75 3.57 8.56
N ASN A 284 3.42 3.76 9.84
CA ASN A 284 4.24 3.36 10.97
C ASN A 284 3.31 3.00 12.12
N THR A 285 3.08 1.71 12.31
CA THR A 285 2.08 1.20 13.25
C THR A 285 2.58 -0.01 14.01
N ALA A 286 2.08 -0.21 15.22
CA ALA A 286 2.19 -1.47 15.94
C ALA A 286 0.96 -2.30 15.61
N THR A 287 1.15 -3.53 15.13
CA THR A 287 0.06 -4.43 14.73
C THR A 287 -0.67 -5.04 15.93
N ALA A 288 -1.71 -5.83 15.68
CA ALA A 288 -2.38 -6.65 16.69
C ALA A 288 -1.51 -7.81 17.24
N LEU A 289 -0.36 -8.10 16.63
CA LEU A 289 0.51 -9.20 17.05
C LEU A 289 1.45 -8.78 18.18
N PRO A 290 1.68 -9.65 19.18
CA PRO A 290 2.75 -9.44 20.15
C PRO A 290 4.12 -9.48 19.47
N ALA A 291 5.11 -8.86 20.10
CA ALA A 291 6.50 -9.06 19.73
C ALA A 291 6.93 -10.50 20.07
N THR A 292 7.79 -11.09 19.25
CA THR A 292 8.25 -12.48 19.42
C THR A 292 9.68 -12.67 18.94
N ASP A 293 10.51 -13.35 19.72
CA ASP A 293 11.88 -13.75 19.35
C ASP A 293 11.91 -15.00 18.46
N THR A 294 10.76 -15.64 18.22
CA THR A 294 10.57 -16.68 17.22
C THR A 294 9.75 -16.11 16.06
N PRO A 295 10.39 -15.32 15.16
CA PRO A 295 9.66 -14.55 14.17
C PRO A 295 8.95 -15.46 13.16
N PRO A 296 7.66 -15.23 12.87
CA PRO A 296 7.00 -15.86 11.74
C PRO A 296 7.58 -15.33 10.41
N ASP A 297 7.28 -16.00 9.31
CA ASP A 297 7.50 -15.42 7.98
C ASP A 297 6.30 -14.52 7.66
N PHE A 298 6.53 -13.45 6.89
CA PHE A 298 5.48 -12.52 6.49
C PHE A 298 5.35 -12.46 4.98
N ALA A 299 4.14 -12.20 4.52
CA ALA A 299 3.83 -11.89 3.13
C ALA A 299 2.74 -10.81 3.08
N VAL A 300 2.57 -10.17 1.93
CA VAL A 300 1.58 -9.10 1.74
C VAL A 300 0.76 -9.40 0.49
N ALA A 301 -0.56 -9.35 0.62
CA ALA A 301 -1.50 -9.48 -0.47
C ALA A 301 -2.86 -8.92 -0.04
N ASP A 302 -3.68 -8.45 -0.97
CA ASP A 302 -5.08 -8.08 -0.68
C ASP A 302 -5.91 -9.36 -0.50
N TRP A 303 -6.15 -9.76 0.75
CA TRP A 303 -6.78 -11.05 1.07
C TRP A 303 -8.31 -10.98 0.95
N ASN A 304 -8.89 -9.83 1.28
CA ASN A 304 -10.34 -9.63 1.32
C ASN A 304 -10.89 -8.89 0.08
N ALA A 305 -10.04 -8.58 -0.90
CA ALA A 305 -10.35 -7.86 -2.13
C ALA A 305 -10.93 -6.46 -1.90
N ASP A 306 -10.52 -5.77 -0.83
CA ASP A 306 -10.94 -4.40 -0.53
C ASP A 306 -10.09 -3.31 -1.22
N GLY A 307 -9.02 -3.72 -1.91
CA GLY A 307 -8.07 -2.86 -2.59
C GLY A 307 -6.93 -2.38 -1.69
N ARG A 308 -6.80 -2.90 -0.47
CA ARG A 308 -5.69 -2.61 0.44
C ARG A 308 -4.93 -3.89 0.76
N PRO A 309 -3.60 -3.91 0.66
CA PRO A 309 -2.87 -5.11 1.03
C PRO A 309 -2.96 -5.43 2.52
N ASP A 310 -3.20 -6.70 2.81
CA ASP A 310 -3.22 -7.29 4.14
C ASP A 310 -1.87 -7.94 4.47
N LEU A 311 -1.59 -8.08 5.78
CA LEU A 311 -0.38 -8.77 6.25
C LEU A 311 -0.70 -10.24 6.56
N LEU A 312 -0.13 -11.14 5.78
CA LEU A 312 -0.15 -12.57 6.05
C LEU A 312 1.02 -12.94 6.96
N VAL A 313 0.73 -13.73 7.98
CA VAL A 313 1.63 -14.09 9.07
C VAL A 313 1.70 -15.61 9.10
N ILE A 314 2.80 -16.18 8.62
CA ILE A 314 3.01 -17.62 8.51
C ILE A 314 3.81 -18.08 9.73
N GLN A 315 3.08 -18.62 10.71
CA GLN A 315 3.65 -19.10 11.96
C GLN A 315 4.06 -20.56 11.83
N ARG A 316 5.38 -20.79 11.87
CA ARG A 316 5.94 -22.13 12.03
C ARG A 316 5.57 -22.70 13.41
N PRO A 317 5.33 -24.02 13.52
CA PRO A 317 5.04 -24.63 14.82
C PRO A 317 6.19 -24.43 15.81
N GLY A 318 5.83 -24.26 17.09
CA GLY A 318 6.79 -24.16 18.18
C GLY A 318 7.42 -25.52 18.55
N PRO A 319 8.28 -25.55 19.58
CA PRO A 319 8.96 -26.78 20.03
C PRO A 319 8.02 -27.92 20.44
N ALA A 320 6.79 -27.59 20.86
CA ALA A 320 5.74 -28.55 21.18
C ALA A 320 5.14 -29.27 19.95
N GLY A 321 5.58 -28.92 18.73
CA GLY A 321 5.05 -29.43 17.48
C GLY A 321 3.76 -28.72 17.03
N GLY A 322 3.15 -29.22 15.96
CA GLY A 322 1.90 -28.68 15.41
C GLY A 322 1.91 -28.54 13.89
N ARG A 323 0.88 -27.90 13.36
CA ARG A 323 0.80 -27.50 11.95
C ARG A 323 1.29 -26.06 11.78
N THR A 324 1.65 -25.71 10.55
CA THR A 324 1.89 -24.32 10.16
C THR A 324 0.56 -23.56 10.22
N VAL A 325 0.53 -22.43 10.93
CA VAL A 325 -0.65 -21.57 11.08
C VAL A 325 -0.48 -20.32 10.23
N VAL A 326 -1.54 -19.90 9.54
CA VAL A 326 -1.60 -18.60 8.87
C VAL A 326 -2.58 -17.71 9.60
N LYS A 327 -2.14 -16.49 9.91
CA LYS A 327 -2.97 -15.40 10.42
C LYS A 327 -2.93 -14.23 9.44
N ILE A 328 -4.05 -13.53 9.27
CA ILE A 328 -4.18 -12.42 8.33
C ILE A 328 -4.63 -11.19 9.09
N LEU A 329 -3.84 -10.12 9.03
CA LEU A 329 -4.16 -8.83 9.62
C LEU A 329 -4.62 -7.86 8.54
N ASP A 330 -5.75 -7.23 8.81
CA ASP A 330 -6.45 -6.33 7.90
C ASP A 330 -5.70 -5.01 7.69
N GLY A 331 -5.27 -4.76 6.45
CA GLY A 331 -4.63 -3.54 6.00
C GLY A 331 -5.50 -2.31 6.20
N ALA A 332 -6.82 -2.41 5.92
CA ALA A 332 -7.79 -1.33 6.11
C ALA A 332 -7.92 -0.92 7.59
N SER A 333 -7.63 -1.83 8.50
CA SER A 333 -7.67 -1.61 9.95
C SER A 333 -6.35 -1.15 10.57
N TYR A 334 -5.33 -0.78 9.78
CA TYR A 334 -4.02 -0.44 10.34
C TYR A 334 -3.38 -1.66 11.02
N LEU A 335 -3.66 -2.85 10.48
CA LEU A 335 -3.21 -4.15 10.99
C LEU A 335 -3.66 -4.42 12.43
N GLN A 336 -4.79 -3.82 12.86
CA GLN A 336 -5.36 -4.00 14.21
C GLN A 336 -6.41 -5.12 14.26
N ARG A 337 -7.05 -5.45 13.14
CA ARG A 337 -8.08 -6.48 13.04
C ARG A 337 -7.48 -7.74 12.42
N THR A 338 -7.79 -8.89 13.00
CA THR A 338 -7.51 -10.20 12.40
C THR A 338 -8.68 -10.60 11.51
N LEU A 339 -8.41 -10.92 10.24
CA LEU A 339 -9.39 -11.44 9.28
C LEU A 339 -9.52 -12.95 9.35
N LEU A 340 -8.40 -13.64 9.53
CA LEU A 340 -8.31 -15.09 9.55
C LEU A 340 -7.21 -15.54 10.52
N GLU A 341 -7.44 -16.67 11.19
CA GLU A 341 -6.41 -17.44 11.87
C GLU A 341 -6.74 -18.94 11.67
N THR A 342 -5.87 -19.68 10.99
CA THR A 342 -6.15 -21.07 10.61
C THR A 342 -4.89 -21.94 10.56
N ALA A 343 -5.00 -23.19 10.99
CA ALA A 343 -3.97 -24.20 10.75
C ALA A 343 -4.07 -24.69 9.30
N THR A 344 -2.98 -24.64 8.55
CA THR A 344 -2.98 -25.02 7.13
C THR A 344 -2.93 -26.55 6.93
N ALA A 345 -3.18 -27.00 5.70
CA ALA A 345 -2.91 -28.37 5.27
C ALA A 345 -1.40 -28.68 5.17
N LEU A 346 -0.55 -27.66 5.28
CA LEU A 346 0.90 -27.85 5.37
C LEU A 346 1.21 -28.50 6.73
N GLY A 347 2.03 -29.55 6.67
CA GLY A 347 2.64 -30.11 7.87
C GLY A 347 3.52 -29.11 8.62
N PRO A 348 4.30 -29.56 9.61
CA PRO A 348 5.19 -28.69 10.35
C PRO A 348 6.24 -28.08 9.43
N ALA A 349 6.21 -26.76 9.27
CA ALA A 349 7.24 -26.02 8.56
C ALA A 349 8.46 -25.77 9.45
N ASP A 350 9.62 -25.71 8.81
CA ASP A 350 10.94 -25.52 9.42
C ASP A 350 11.78 -24.56 8.59
N ALA A 351 13.09 -24.47 8.89
CA ALA A 351 14.02 -23.64 8.15
C ALA A 351 14.21 -24.06 6.68
N CYS A 352 13.80 -25.26 6.25
CA CYS A 352 13.83 -25.65 4.84
C CYS A 352 12.66 -25.04 4.03
N HIS A 353 11.66 -24.45 4.69
CA HIS A 353 10.50 -23.84 4.04
C HIS A 353 10.68 -22.33 3.85
N ALA A 354 10.43 -21.86 2.63
CA ALA A 354 10.24 -20.45 2.30
C ALA A 354 8.82 -20.25 1.77
N PHE A 355 8.27 -19.06 1.98
CA PHE A 355 6.87 -18.73 1.69
C PHE A 355 6.78 -17.53 0.77
N SER A 356 5.79 -17.54 -0.11
CA SER A 356 5.37 -16.41 -0.94
C SER A 356 3.86 -16.50 -1.12
N VAL A 357 3.26 -15.44 -1.65
CA VAL A 357 1.83 -15.35 -1.92
C VAL A 357 1.64 -14.88 -3.35
N ALA A 358 0.66 -15.45 -4.02
CA ALA A 358 0.30 -15.07 -5.37
C ALA A 358 -1.13 -15.51 -5.65
N GLU A 359 -1.79 -14.85 -6.58
CA GLU A 359 -3.03 -15.36 -7.16
C GLU A 359 -2.67 -16.52 -8.11
N TRP A 360 -2.81 -17.77 -7.67
CA TRP A 360 -2.26 -18.91 -8.41
C TRP A 360 -3.24 -19.51 -9.42
N ASN A 361 -4.53 -19.44 -9.12
CA ASN A 361 -5.58 -20.05 -9.92
C ASN A 361 -6.59 -19.03 -10.50
N ALA A 362 -6.35 -17.73 -10.29
CA ALA A 362 -7.19 -16.61 -10.71
C ALA A 362 -8.61 -16.64 -10.12
N ASP A 363 -8.79 -17.16 -8.91
CA ASP A 363 -10.06 -17.18 -8.19
C ASP A 363 -10.31 -15.92 -7.33
N GLY A 364 -9.30 -15.06 -7.20
CA GLY A 364 -9.37 -13.79 -6.48
C GLY A 364 -9.05 -13.90 -4.99
N HIS A 365 -8.57 -15.06 -4.53
CA HIS A 365 -8.02 -15.25 -3.21
C HIS A 365 -6.52 -15.57 -3.28
N PRO A 366 -5.65 -14.76 -2.63
CA PRO A 366 -4.22 -15.04 -2.61
C PRO A 366 -3.89 -16.44 -2.07
N ASP A 367 -3.15 -17.22 -2.85
CA ASP A 367 -2.71 -18.56 -2.50
C ASP A 367 -1.34 -18.55 -1.82
N LEU A 368 -1.11 -19.53 -0.93
CA LEU A 368 0.17 -19.68 -0.25
C LEU A 368 1.10 -20.58 -1.05
N VAL A 369 2.17 -19.99 -1.58
CA VAL A 369 3.24 -20.72 -2.29
C VAL A 369 4.34 -21.10 -1.30
N VAL A 370 4.60 -22.40 -1.22
CA VAL A 370 5.55 -23.00 -0.27
C VAL A 370 6.70 -23.63 -1.04
N VAL A 371 7.90 -23.11 -0.85
CA VAL A 371 9.13 -23.65 -1.44
C VAL A 371 9.89 -24.46 -0.39
N ARG A 372 10.02 -25.77 -0.61
CA ARG A 372 10.81 -26.67 0.21
C ARG A 372 12.20 -26.84 -0.39
N ARG A 373 13.18 -26.19 0.24
CA ARG A 373 14.56 -26.03 -0.25
C ARG A 373 15.43 -27.27 -0.03
N CYS A 374 15.19 -27.96 1.08
CA CYS A 374 15.98 -29.09 1.56
C CYS A 374 15.13 -30.16 2.27
N GLY A 375 15.73 -31.33 2.51
CA GLY A 375 15.07 -32.45 3.20
C GLY A 375 13.96 -33.12 2.37
N THR A 376 13.95 -32.89 1.06
CA THR A 376 12.98 -33.45 0.12
C THR A 376 13.34 -34.87 -0.30
N ALA A 377 12.33 -35.72 -0.51
CA ALA A 377 12.54 -37.10 -0.96
C ALA A 377 13.13 -37.14 -2.39
N SER A 378 12.80 -36.15 -3.22
CA SER A 378 13.35 -36.02 -4.58
C SER A 378 14.82 -35.56 -4.62
N GLY A 379 15.38 -35.08 -3.50
CA GLY A 379 16.70 -34.44 -3.46
C GLY A 379 16.78 -33.09 -4.18
N LYS A 380 15.65 -32.57 -4.68
CA LYS A 380 15.52 -31.29 -5.40
C LYS A 380 14.64 -30.32 -4.63
N THR A 381 14.66 -29.05 -5.02
CA THR A 381 13.67 -28.09 -4.51
C THR A 381 12.27 -28.47 -4.98
N GLU A 382 11.30 -28.42 -4.07
CA GLU A 382 9.88 -28.73 -4.32
C GLU A 382 9.03 -27.49 -4.06
N VAL A 383 7.99 -27.29 -4.87
CA VAL A 383 6.99 -26.23 -4.69
C VAL A 383 5.65 -26.89 -4.39
N ARG A 384 4.97 -26.39 -3.36
CA ARG A 384 3.58 -26.72 -3.05
C ARG A 384 2.77 -25.44 -2.98
N VAL A 385 1.51 -25.49 -3.39
CA VAL A 385 0.61 -24.34 -3.34
C VAL A 385 -0.65 -24.73 -2.59
N LEU A 386 -0.99 -23.93 -1.58
CA LEU A 386 -2.19 -24.11 -0.78
C LEU A 386 -3.22 -23.05 -1.15
N ASP A 387 -4.44 -23.51 -1.36
CA ASP A 387 -5.59 -22.76 -1.84
C ASP A 387 -6.09 -21.74 -0.81
N GLY A 388 -6.00 -20.45 -1.14
CA GLY A 388 -6.49 -19.34 -0.34
C GLY A 388 -8.00 -19.40 -0.10
N ALA A 389 -8.79 -19.67 -1.15
CA ALA A 389 -10.25 -19.79 -1.05
C ALA A 389 -10.70 -20.92 -0.12
N SER A 390 -9.87 -21.95 0.07
CA SER A 390 -10.10 -23.02 1.04
C SER A 390 -9.67 -22.70 2.48
N ASN A 391 -9.20 -21.48 2.76
CA ASN A 391 -8.44 -21.14 3.98
C ASN A 391 -7.23 -22.06 4.18
N PHE A 392 -6.48 -22.29 3.10
CA PHE A 392 -5.28 -23.12 3.04
C PHE A 392 -5.48 -24.59 3.46
N GLN A 393 -6.68 -25.14 3.29
CA GLN A 393 -7.00 -26.54 3.62
C GLN A 393 -6.78 -27.51 2.44
N ARG A 394 -6.61 -26.99 1.23
CA ARG A 394 -6.45 -27.77 -0.01
C ARG A 394 -5.14 -27.44 -0.71
N TYR A 395 -4.46 -28.45 -1.27
CA TYR A 395 -3.35 -28.23 -2.19
C TYR A 395 -3.87 -28.00 -3.61
N LEU A 396 -3.46 -26.91 -4.23
CA LEU A 396 -3.66 -26.67 -5.67
C LEU A 396 -2.60 -27.38 -6.51
N GLN A 397 -1.37 -27.43 -6.00
CA GLN A 397 -0.24 -27.96 -6.73
C GLN A 397 0.83 -28.54 -5.81
N GLU A 398 1.45 -29.62 -6.26
CA GLU A 398 2.71 -30.14 -5.72
C GLU A 398 3.65 -30.45 -6.89
N SER A 399 4.88 -29.95 -6.85
CA SER A 399 5.81 -30.02 -7.99
C SER A 399 7.25 -30.18 -7.54
N VAL A 400 7.93 -31.18 -8.08
CA VAL A 400 9.39 -31.26 -8.01
C VAL A 400 9.95 -30.35 -9.10
N THR A 401 10.81 -29.41 -8.75
CA THR A 401 11.32 -28.44 -9.71
C THR A 401 12.51 -28.97 -10.51
N ALA A 402 12.88 -28.27 -11.58
CA ALA A 402 14.14 -28.45 -12.28
C ALA A 402 15.36 -27.90 -11.52
N LEU A 403 15.11 -27.07 -10.48
CA LEU A 403 16.15 -26.57 -9.59
C LEU A 403 16.71 -27.73 -8.78
N GLY A 404 18.03 -27.76 -8.64
CA GLY A 404 18.70 -28.67 -7.71
C GLY A 404 18.36 -28.35 -6.26
N ARG A 405 19.15 -28.87 -5.33
CA ARG A 405 19.00 -28.54 -3.92
C ARG A 405 19.35 -27.07 -3.67
N ALA A 406 18.39 -26.29 -3.19
CA ALA A 406 18.62 -24.91 -2.75
C ALA A 406 19.16 -24.83 -1.31
N GLY A 407 19.94 -23.78 -1.05
CA GLY A 407 20.55 -23.49 0.25
C GLY A 407 19.97 -22.24 0.94
N ALA A 408 20.58 -21.86 2.06
CA ALA A 408 20.23 -20.63 2.79
C ALA A 408 20.57 -19.34 2.02
N ASP A 409 21.46 -19.44 1.01
CA ASP A 409 21.81 -18.37 0.07
C ASP A 409 20.71 -18.08 -0.97
N HIS A 410 19.70 -18.94 -1.08
CA HIS A 410 18.59 -18.78 -2.02
C HIS A 410 17.40 -18.06 -1.38
N SER A 411 16.90 -17.05 -2.10
CA SER A 411 15.59 -16.41 -1.85
C SER A 411 14.66 -16.72 -3.03
N PHE A 412 13.37 -16.65 -2.79
CA PHE A 412 12.35 -17.02 -3.75
C PHE A 412 11.31 -15.90 -3.84
N ALA A 413 10.84 -15.63 -5.05
CA ALA A 413 9.70 -14.78 -5.32
C ALA A 413 8.82 -15.48 -6.38
N VAL A 414 7.57 -15.04 -6.48
CA VAL A 414 6.61 -15.54 -7.46
C VAL A 414 6.12 -14.36 -8.27
N ALA A 415 6.14 -14.49 -9.59
CA ALA A 415 5.69 -13.46 -10.53
C ALA A 415 5.39 -14.12 -11.88
N ASP A 416 4.43 -13.61 -12.64
CA ASP A 416 4.26 -14.00 -14.04
C ASP A 416 5.34 -13.33 -14.88
N TRP A 417 6.48 -14.01 -15.07
CA TRP A 417 7.70 -13.41 -15.61
C TRP A 417 7.61 -13.18 -17.12
N ASN A 418 6.89 -14.04 -17.84
CA ASN A 418 6.75 -13.99 -19.30
C ASN A 418 5.35 -13.55 -19.77
N GLY A 419 4.44 -13.22 -18.85
CA GLY A 419 3.10 -12.74 -19.18
C GLY A 419 2.18 -13.85 -19.70
N ASP A 420 2.41 -15.11 -19.31
CA ASP A 420 1.62 -16.26 -19.75
C ASP A 420 0.47 -16.63 -18.80
N LEU A 421 0.27 -15.82 -17.75
CA LEU A 421 -0.72 -15.98 -16.69
C LEU A 421 -0.49 -17.21 -15.78
N TYR A 422 0.65 -17.89 -15.90
CA TYR A 422 1.08 -18.88 -14.93
C TYR A 422 2.20 -18.30 -14.07
N PRO A 423 2.00 -18.16 -12.75
CA PRO A 423 3.05 -17.63 -11.88
C PRO A 423 4.34 -18.46 -11.97
N ASP A 424 5.44 -17.79 -12.30
CA ASP A 424 6.79 -18.37 -12.39
C ASP A 424 7.51 -18.29 -11.04
N LEU A 425 8.45 -19.22 -10.83
CA LEU A 425 9.30 -19.20 -9.64
C LEU A 425 10.60 -18.47 -9.94
N VAL A 426 10.76 -17.29 -9.34
CA VAL A 426 11.99 -16.50 -9.40
C VAL A 426 12.91 -16.92 -8.26
N VAL A 427 14.14 -17.27 -8.59
CA VAL A 427 15.16 -17.77 -7.67
C VAL A 427 16.33 -16.80 -7.66
N LEU A 428 16.58 -16.20 -6.50
CA LEU A 428 17.65 -15.23 -6.27
C LEU A 428 18.71 -15.87 -5.38
N ARG A 429 19.85 -16.21 -5.97
CA ARG A 429 20.99 -16.77 -5.25
C ARG A 429 21.98 -15.67 -4.91
N ARG A 430 22.13 -15.42 -3.61
CA ARG A 430 23.10 -14.47 -3.07
C ARG A 430 24.53 -14.87 -3.41
N SER A 431 25.37 -13.89 -3.68
CA SER A 431 26.77 -14.10 -4.02
C SER A 431 27.61 -14.54 -2.80
N GLY A 432 27.18 -14.15 -1.60
CA GLY A 432 28.00 -14.20 -0.39
C GLY A 432 29.12 -13.15 -0.43
N ALA A 433 29.79 -12.95 0.70
CA ALA A 433 30.80 -11.88 0.86
C ALA A 433 32.05 -12.03 -0.04
N LYS A 434 32.23 -13.18 -0.70
CA LYS A 434 33.41 -13.49 -1.53
C LYS A 434 33.16 -13.42 -3.04
N SER A 435 31.92 -13.23 -3.48
CA SER A 435 31.56 -13.09 -4.90
C SER A 435 30.88 -11.75 -5.13
N GLU A 436 31.12 -11.15 -6.29
CA GLU A 436 30.56 -9.85 -6.67
C GLU A 436 29.21 -9.95 -7.39
N ARG A 437 28.66 -11.17 -7.53
CA ARG A 437 27.59 -11.45 -8.50
C ARG A 437 26.44 -12.24 -7.92
N THR A 438 25.28 -11.60 -7.84
CA THR A 438 24.01 -12.24 -7.48
C THR A 438 23.42 -12.90 -8.72
N VAL A 439 22.97 -14.15 -8.59
CA VAL A 439 22.45 -14.92 -9.73
C VAL A 439 20.94 -15.02 -9.65
N LEU A 440 20.26 -14.72 -10.76
CA LEU A 440 18.83 -14.87 -10.95
C LEU A 440 18.54 -16.02 -11.92
N GLN A 441 17.62 -16.88 -11.51
CA GLN A 441 17.04 -17.95 -12.33
C GLN A 441 15.52 -17.86 -12.25
N VAL A 442 14.83 -18.27 -13.31
CA VAL A 442 13.37 -18.28 -13.37
C VAL A 442 12.92 -19.62 -13.91
N LEU A 443 12.07 -20.32 -13.16
CA LEU A 443 11.48 -21.58 -13.56
C LEU A 443 10.06 -21.34 -14.05
N ASN A 444 9.71 -21.96 -15.18
CA ASN A 444 8.46 -21.73 -15.87
C ASN A 444 7.27 -22.37 -15.12
N GLY A 445 6.28 -21.57 -14.73
CA GLY A 445 5.04 -21.96 -14.06
C GLY A 445 4.16 -22.86 -14.92
N ALA A 446 3.99 -22.53 -16.20
CA ALA A 446 3.21 -23.32 -17.16
C ALA A 446 3.71 -24.76 -17.33
N THR A 447 5.01 -25.02 -17.12
CA THR A 447 5.59 -26.37 -17.10
C THR A 447 5.65 -27.02 -15.72
N ARG A 448 4.99 -26.43 -14.71
CA ARG A 448 5.11 -26.82 -13.30
C ARG A 448 6.56 -26.86 -12.83
N PHE A 449 7.33 -25.84 -13.21
CA PHE A 449 8.74 -25.64 -12.86
C PHE A 449 9.68 -26.72 -13.38
N ARG A 450 9.33 -27.41 -14.48
CA ARG A 450 10.18 -28.44 -15.10
C ARG A 450 11.17 -27.87 -16.10
N SER A 451 10.99 -26.64 -16.55
CA SER A 451 11.93 -25.90 -17.40
C SER A 451 12.31 -24.56 -16.79
N PHE A 452 13.39 -23.97 -17.31
CA PHE A 452 13.84 -22.63 -16.94
C PHE A 452 13.49 -21.65 -18.07
N LEU A 453 12.89 -20.52 -17.71
CA LEU A 453 12.82 -19.32 -18.55
C LEU A 453 14.18 -18.60 -18.57
N VAL A 454 14.82 -18.52 -17.40
CA VAL A 454 16.13 -17.88 -17.21
C VAL A 454 17.01 -18.79 -16.38
N LYS A 455 18.21 -19.15 -16.87
CA LYS A 455 19.12 -20.07 -16.16
C LYS A 455 20.21 -19.40 -15.34
N ASN A 456 20.78 -18.30 -15.81
CA ASN A 456 21.95 -17.66 -15.18
C ASN A 456 22.02 -16.18 -15.54
N SER A 457 20.99 -15.41 -15.19
CA SER A 457 21.11 -13.94 -15.25
C SER A 457 21.93 -13.47 -14.06
N VAL A 458 22.77 -12.45 -14.24
CA VAL A 458 23.74 -12.04 -13.21
C VAL A 458 23.68 -10.55 -12.98
N ALA A 459 23.32 -10.18 -11.76
CA ALA A 459 23.39 -8.80 -11.32
C ALA A 459 24.80 -8.48 -10.77
N PRO A 460 25.44 -7.38 -11.19
CA PRO A 460 26.75 -6.93 -10.73
C PRO A 460 26.67 -6.29 -9.33
N VAL A 461 26.10 -7.04 -8.38
CA VAL A 461 25.92 -6.64 -6.99
C VAL A 461 26.26 -7.82 -6.07
N SER A 462 27.13 -7.56 -5.09
CA SER A 462 27.43 -8.51 -4.02
C SER A 462 26.32 -8.46 -2.98
N THR A 463 25.76 -9.63 -2.63
CA THR A 463 24.66 -9.75 -1.67
C THR A 463 24.94 -10.86 -0.67
N ASP A 464 24.50 -10.65 0.57
CA ASP A 464 24.69 -11.54 1.70
C ASP A 464 23.47 -11.49 2.64
N ALA A 465 23.57 -12.04 3.85
CA ALA A 465 22.48 -12.06 4.83
C ALA A 465 21.98 -10.66 5.28
N ARG A 466 22.72 -9.59 4.99
CA ARG A 466 22.31 -8.20 5.25
C ARG A 466 21.33 -7.68 4.20
N HIS A 467 21.17 -8.40 3.10
CA HIS A 467 20.39 -7.98 1.94
C HIS A 467 19.05 -8.71 1.85
N SER A 468 17.98 -7.94 1.67
CA SER A 468 16.71 -8.43 1.13
C SER A 468 16.70 -8.22 -0.39
N LEU A 469 16.16 -9.20 -1.12
CA LEU A 469 16.09 -9.19 -2.58
C LEU A 469 14.65 -9.48 -3.00
N ALA A 470 14.14 -8.72 -3.96
CA ALA A 470 12.82 -8.90 -4.55
C ALA A 470 12.84 -8.46 -6.01
N VAL A 471 11.76 -8.74 -6.75
CA VAL A 471 11.60 -8.30 -8.13
C VAL A 471 10.28 -7.56 -8.30
N THR A 472 10.26 -6.54 -9.14
CA THR A 472 9.06 -5.79 -9.52
C THR A 472 9.32 -5.03 -10.83
N ASP A 473 8.30 -4.72 -11.62
CA ASP A 473 8.43 -3.84 -12.77
C ASP A 473 8.42 -2.37 -12.30
N TRP A 474 9.58 -1.87 -11.86
CA TRP A 474 9.68 -0.60 -11.15
C TRP A 474 9.49 0.61 -12.07
N ASN A 475 9.93 0.48 -13.33
CA ASN A 475 9.82 1.52 -14.34
C ASN A 475 8.65 1.31 -15.31
N GLN A 476 7.84 0.28 -15.11
CA GLN A 476 6.67 -0.08 -15.92
C GLN A 476 7.02 -0.33 -17.40
N ASP A 477 8.18 -0.93 -17.66
CA ASP A 477 8.63 -1.26 -19.03
C ASP A 477 8.25 -2.69 -19.47
N GLY A 478 7.53 -3.42 -18.62
CA GLY A 478 7.11 -4.80 -18.83
C GLY A 478 8.20 -5.82 -18.50
N ARG A 479 9.31 -5.42 -17.88
CA ARG A 479 10.37 -6.31 -17.40
C ARG A 479 10.51 -6.19 -15.88
N PHE A 480 10.82 -7.31 -15.25
CA PHE A 480 11.10 -7.31 -13.82
C PHE A 480 12.49 -6.76 -13.51
N ASP A 481 12.52 -5.69 -12.73
CA ASP A 481 13.71 -5.10 -12.14
C ASP A 481 14.07 -5.79 -10.81
N LEU A 482 15.36 -5.78 -10.46
CA LEU A 482 15.86 -6.34 -9.21
C LEU A 482 15.92 -5.26 -8.14
N VAL A 483 15.19 -5.47 -7.04
CA VAL A 483 15.22 -4.64 -5.84
C VAL A 483 16.20 -5.24 -4.84
N VAL A 484 17.19 -4.43 -4.44
CA VAL A 484 18.23 -4.81 -3.46
C VAL A 484 18.18 -3.86 -2.28
N VAL A 485 17.82 -4.37 -1.10
CA VAL A 485 17.78 -3.58 0.14
C VAL A 485 18.85 -4.08 1.09
N GLN A 486 19.93 -3.30 1.28
CA GLN A 486 20.92 -3.56 2.31
C GLN A 486 20.43 -2.99 3.64
N LYS A 487 20.00 -3.88 4.54
CA LYS A 487 19.37 -3.51 5.82
C LYS A 487 20.33 -2.83 6.77
N TRP A 488 21.55 -3.37 6.90
CA TRP A 488 22.57 -2.90 7.85
C TRP A 488 24.00 -3.11 7.35
N GLY A 489 24.98 -2.54 8.07
CA GLY A 489 26.40 -2.67 7.76
C GLY A 489 26.82 -1.95 6.47
N THR A 490 26.04 -0.95 6.05
CA THR A 490 26.35 0.01 4.99
C THR A 490 27.42 1.01 5.47
N ALA A 491 28.23 1.55 4.54
CA ALA A 491 29.21 2.58 4.88
C ALA A 491 28.58 3.84 5.51
N GLY A 492 27.37 4.22 5.07
CA GLY A 492 26.64 5.38 5.60
C GLY A 492 25.89 5.12 6.91
N GLY A 493 25.97 3.91 7.48
CA GLY A 493 25.24 3.55 8.71
C GLY A 493 23.70 3.60 8.60
N ARG A 494 23.15 3.60 7.39
CA ARG A 494 21.71 3.67 7.09
C ARG A 494 21.33 2.61 6.07
N THR A 495 20.09 2.13 6.12
CA THR A 495 19.54 1.25 5.08
C THR A 495 19.69 1.87 3.70
N GLU A 496 20.18 1.09 2.73
CA GLU A 496 20.29 1.51 1.32
C GLU A 496 19.41 0.63 0.46
N ALA A 497 18.66 1.23 -0.47
CA ALA A 497 17.90 0.51 -1.50
C ALA A 497 18.46 0.84 -2.88
N ARG A 498 18.54 -0.18 -3.75
CA ARG A 498 18.95 -0.07 -5.15
C ARG A 498 17.98 -0.83 -6.03
N ILE A 499 17.63 -0.23 -7.18
CA ILE A 499 16.83 -0.85 -8.22
C ILE A 499 17.72 -1.03 -9.45
N LEU A 500 17.79 -2.25 -9.97
CA LEU A 500 18.60 -2.60 -11.14
C LEU A 500 17.69 -3.05 -12.29
N ALA A 501 17.89 -2.47 -13.47
CA ALA A 501 17.03 -2.66 -14.64
C ALA A 501 17.05 -4.10 -15.19
N GLY A 502 15.88 -4.68 -15.46
CA GLY A 502 15.68 -6.06 -15.96
C GLY A 502 16.23 -6.42 -17.34
#